data_AF-A0A8U0III5-F1
#
_entry.id   AF-A0A8U0III5-F1
#
_cell.length_a   1.000
_cell.length_b   1.000
_cell.length_c   1.000
_cell.angle_alpha   90.00
_cell.angle_beta   90.00
_cell.angle_gamma   90.00
#
_symmetry.space_group_name_H-M   'P 1'
#
loop_
_entity.id
_entity.type
_entity.pdbx_description
1 polymer ?
#
loop_
_entity_poly.entity_id
_entity_poly.type
_entity_poly.pdbx_seq_one_letter_code
_entity_poly.pdbx_strand_id
1 'polypeptide(L)'
;MNPKTAVRPHRSLVLPLLVVAVPALYFVYRDAAIGCPPGRTCLELAHFGTAAGALAVTYLVAGVALAAADASALADRSALARVAFRPTDRTLAVLAVLVAGLAAYLLASAATTIPGWLDAALTPVGLLVGLPLLVVTVVLITLGNAVGEPSLAVQSAVVAAGLAATGAWLFVLATGTAGFFGSWLPSKIRSR
;
A
#
# COMPACT_ATOMS: atom_id res chain seq x y z
N MET A 1 6.48 -3.43 27.20
CA MET A 1 7.18 -3.93 25.98
C MET A 1 8.58 -3.35 25.93
N ASN A 2 9.59 -4.14 25.57
CA ASN A 2 10.95 -3.65 25.40
C ASN A 2 11.00 -2.77 24.13
N PRO A 3 11.47 -1.51 24.17
CA PRO A 3 11.49 -0.64 22.98
C PRO A 3 12.31 -1.26 21.83
N LYS A 4 13.34 -2.06 22.15
CA LYS A 4 14.14 -2.78 21.14
C LYS A 4 13.34 -3.81 20.34
N THR A 5 12.30 -4.41 20.92
CA THR A 5 11.43 -5.36 20.21
C THR A 5 10.41 -4.67 19.29
N ALA A 6 10.07 -3.40 19.56
CA ALA A 6 9.15 -2.61 18.74
C ALA A 6 9.79 -2.13 17.42
N VAL A 7 11.12 -1.94 17.43
CA VAL A 7 11.86 -1.43 16.25
C VAL A 7 12.34 -2.57 15.33
N ARG A 8 12.40 -3.82 15.81
CA ARG A 8 12.86 -4.95 15.00
C ARG A 8 11.83 -5.25 13.89
N PRO A 9 12.25 -5.44 12.62
CA PRO A 9 11.32 -5.81 11.56
C PRO A 9 10.64 -7.15 11.86
N HIS A 10 9.31 -7.16 11.85
CA HIS A 10 8.50 -8.37 12.06
C HIS A 10 7.53 -8.57 10.90
N ARG A 11 7.28 -9.83 10.53
CA ARG A 11 6.36 -10.20 9.44
C ARG A 11 4.92 -9.73 9.70
N SER A 12 4.53 -9.67 10.97
CA SER A 12 3.21 -9.21 11.42
C SER A 12 2.97 -7.71 11.21
N LEU A 13 4.02 -6.92 10.99
CA LEU A 13 3.91 -5.47 10.75
C LEU A 13 3.58 -5.13 9.31
N VAL A 14 3.72 -6.08 8.37
CA VAL A 14 3.63 -5.81 6.93
C VAL A 14 2.27 -5.25 6.52
N LEU A 15 1.18 -5.90 6.93
CA LEU A 15 -0.17 -5.43 6.60
C LEU A 15 -0.49 -4.08 7.28
N PRO A 16 -0.30 -3.92 8.61
CA PRO A 16 -0.48 -2.62 9.27
C PRO A 16 0.35 -1.50 8.62
N LEU A 17 1.59 -1.80 8.25
CA LEU A 17 2.46 -0.84 7.58
C LEU A 17 1.89 -0.43 6.22
N LEU A 18 1.46 -1.37 5.37
CA LEU A 18 0.86 -1.04 4.07
C LEU A 18 -0.40 -0.18 4.21
N VAL A 19 -1.26 -0.51 5.18
CA VAL A 19 -2.52 0.18 5.44
C VAL A 19 -2.30 1.65 5.83
N VAL A 20 -1.20 1.96 6.53
CA VAL A 20 -0.87 3.33 6.98
C VAL A 20 0.03 4.05 5.98
N ALA A 21 1.00 3.35 5.37
CA ALA A 21 1.98 3.92 4.45
C ALA A 21 1.33 4.40 3.14
N VAL A 22 0.37 3.66 2.59
CA VAL A 22 -0.26 4.04 1.31
C VAL A 22 -1.00 5.39 1.42
N PRO A 23 -1.88 5.63 2.42
CA PRO A 23 -2.45 6.95 2.65
C PRO A 23 -1.40 8.04 2.91
N ALA A 24 -0.41 7.75 3.76
CA ALA A 24 0.60 8.74 4.13
C ALA A 24 1.41 9.22 2.91
N LEU A 25 1.86 8.28 2.08
CA LEU A 25 2.58 8.59 0.84
C LEU A 25 1.72 9.35 -0.16
N TYR A 26 0.44 9.01 -0.28
CA TYR A 26 -0.49 9.73 -1.14
C TYR A 26 -0.63 11.20 -0.74
N PHE A 27 -0.81 11.49 0.56
CA PHE A 27 -0.95 12.88 1.01
C PHE A 27 0.34 13.67 0.88
N VAL A 28 1.51 13.05 1.13
CA VAL A 28 2.81 13.68 0.84
C VAL A 28 2.94 14.01 -0.65
N TYR A 29 2.56 13.09 -1.53
CA TYR A 29 2.61 13.31 -2.97
C TYR A 29 1.61 14.37 -3.43
N ARG A 30 0.38 14.33 -2.89
CA ARG A 30 -0.68 15.28 -3.23
C ARG A 30 -0.30 16.70 -2.84
N ASP A 31 0.29 16.88 -1.66
CA ASP A 31 0.80 18.17 -1.21
C ASP A 31 1.91 18.69 -2.16
N ALA A 32 2.86 17.82 -2.52
CA ALA A 32 3.91 18.13 -3.49
C ALA A 32 3.37 18.53 -4.88
N ALA A 33 2.27 17.90 -5.32
CA ALA A 33 1.68 18.13 -6.63
C ALA A 33 0.86 19.43 -6.72
N ILE A 34 0.24 19.88 -5.62
CA ILE A 34 -0.61 21.10 -5.60
C ILE A 34 0.21 22.37 -5.86
N GLY A 35 1.48 22.40 -5.46
CA GLY A 35 2.36 23.58 -5.63
C GLY A 35 3.05 23.70 -6.99
N CYS A 36 2.72 22.83 -7.95
CA CYS A 36 3.60 22.55 -9.06
C CYS A 36 3.12 23.16 -10.40
N PRO A 37 3.96 23.96 -11.11
CA PRO A 37 3.60 24.48 -12.42
C PRO A 37 3.44 23.36 -13.46
N PRO A 38 2.49 23.47 -14.40
CA PRO A 38 2.32 22.48 -15.46
C PRO A 38 3.62 22.35 -16.27
N GLY A 39 4.09 21.12 -16.46
CA GLY A 39 5.28 20.80 -17.27
C GLY A 39 6.62 20.76 -16.53
N ARG A 40 6.65 20.88 -15.20
CA ARG A 40 7.85 20.63 -14.39
C ARG A 40 7.71 19.35 -13.55
N THR A 41 8.84 18.70 -13.25
CA THR A 41 8.92 17.57 -12.33
C THR A 41 8.67 18.05 -10.91
N CYS A 42 7.55 17.64 -10.31
CA CYS A 42 7.12 18.08 -8.97
C CYS A 42 7.85 17.39 -7.82
N LEU A 43 8.51 16.27 -8.09
CA LEU A 43 9.25 15.48 -7.11
C LEU A 43 10.70 15.95 -7.02
N GLU A 44 10.93 17.04 -6.30
CA GLU A 44 12.28 17.44 -5.91
C GLU A 44 12.84 16.55 -4.79
N LEU A 45 14.17 16.51 -4.63
CA LEU A 45 14.88 15.69 -3.64
C LEU A 45 14.34 15.89 -2.20
N ALA A 46 13.84 17.09 -1.87
CA ALA A 46 13.23 17.41 -0.58
C ALA A 46 11.99 16.55 -0.27
N HIS A 47 11.20 16.16 -1.29
CA HIS A 47 10.00 15.33 -1.12
C HIS A 47 10.33 13.87 -0.83
N PHE A 48 11.53 13.41 -1.20
CA PHE A 48 12.01 12.09 -0.76
C PHE A 48 12.28 12.07 0.75
N GLY A 49 12.75 13.19 1.31
CA GLY A 49 12.94 13.34 2.75
C GLY A 49 11.63 13.29 3.53
N THR A 50 10.59 13.98 3.05
CA THR A 50 9.26 13.95 3.67
C THR A 50 8.58 12.59 3.52
N ALA A 51 8.73 11.93 2.36
CA ALA A 51 8.26 10.56 2.17
C ALA A 51 8.98 9.57 3.11
N ALA A 52 10.29 9.70 3.27
CA ALA A 52 11.07 8.88 4.20
C ALA A 52 10.64 9.12 5.66
N GLY A 53 10.42 10.38 6.06
CA GLY A 53 9.90 10.74 7.37
C GLY A 53 8.50 10.18 7.61
N ALA A 54 7.60 10.31 6.63
CA ALA A 54 6.26 9.72 6.69
C ALA A 54 6.32 8.20 6.85
N LEU A 55 7.18 7.51 6.09
CA LEU A 55 7.41 6.08 6.23
C LEU A 55 7.90 5.70 7.64
N ALA A 56 8.84 6.45 8.20
CA ALA A 56 9.32 6.22 9.56
C ALA A 56 8.18 6.36 10.60
N VAL A 57 7.34 7.40 10.46
CA VAL A 57 6.16 7.58 11.32
C VAL A 57 5.15 6.45 11.13
N THR A 58 4.88 6.03 9.89
CA THR A 58 3.94 4.93 9.61
C THR A 58 4.40 3.62 10.23
N TYR A 59 5.71 3.36 10.27
CA TYR A 59 6.28 2.20 10.95
C TYR A 59 6.04 2.24 12.45
N LEU A 60 6.24 3.40 13.09
CA LEU A 60 5.94 3.57 14.51
C LEU A 60 4.45 3.38 14.82
N VAL A 61 3.57 3.97 14.00
CA VAL A 61 2.11 3.81 14.12
C VAL A 61 1.69 2.36 13.95
N ALA A 62 2.22 1.67 12.94
CA ALA A 62 1.98 0.24 12.70
C ALA A 62 2.45 -0.62 13.89
N GLY A 63 3.62 -0.31 14.44
CA GLY A 63 4.16 -0.97 15.63
C GLY A 63 3.25 -0.82 16.86
N VAL A 64 2.77 0.39 17.12
CA VAL A 64 1.83 0.68 18.22
C VAL A 64 0.49 0.00 18.00
N ALA A 65 -0.07 0.07 16.79
CA ALA A 65 -1.34 -0.57 16.46
C ALA A 65 -1.28 -2.10 16.65
N LEU A 66 -0.18 -2.73 16.21
CA LEU A 66 0.03 -4.17 16.39
C LEU A 66 0.17 -4.54 17.87
N ALA A 67 0.88 -3.72 18.65
CA ALA A 67 1.05 -3.91 20.09
C ALA A 67 -0.29 -3.81 20.85
N ALA A 68 -1.14 -2.86 20.46
CA ALA A 68 -2.46 -2.66 21.07
C ALA A 68 -3.45 -3.79 20.75
N ALA A 69 -3.32 -4.40 19.56
CA ALA A 69 -4.28 -5.41 19.10
C ALA A 69 -4.02 -6.84 19.65
N ASP A 70 -2.87 -7.14 20.26
CA ASP A 70 -2.43 -8.52 20.57
C ASP A 70 -2.59 -9.46 19.35
N ALA A 71 -1.85 -9.13 18.29
CA ALA A 71 -1.93 -9.85 17.01
C ALA A 71 -1.66 -11.36 17.12
N SER A 72 -0.90 -11.80 18.13
CA SER A 72 -0.71 -13.22 18.46
C SER A 72 -2.04 -13.90 18.77
N ALA A 73 -2.81 -13.33 19.72
CA ALA A 73 -4.09 -13.87 20.13
C ALA A 73 -5.11 -13.88 18.97
N LEU A 74 -5.10 -12.86 18.11
CA LEU A 74 -5.95 -12.84 16.91
C LEU A 74 -5.56 -13.93 15.89
N ALA A 75 -4.28 -14.09 15.61
CA ALA A 75 -3.77 -15.06 14.64
C ALA A 75 -4.07 -16.51 15.04
N ASP A 76 -4.17 -16.78 16.34
CA ASP A 76 -4.48 -18.12 16.84
C ASP A 76 -5.99 -18.43 16.77
N ARG A 77 -6.86 -17.39 16.84
CA ARG A 77 -8.33 -17.52 16.82
C ARG A 77 -8.95 -17.56 15.43
N SER A 78 -8.26 -17.07 14.39
CA SER A 78 -8.83 -16.99 13.03
C SER A 78 -7.80 -17.32 11.94
N ALA A 79 -8.21 -18.15 10.97
CA ALA A 79 -7.40 -18.48 9.81
C ALA A 79 -7.05 -17.22 8.97
N LEU A 80 -8.00 -16.28 8.84
CA LEU A 80 -7.77 -15.01 8.14
C LEU A 80 -6.76 -14.13 8.87
N ALA A 81 -6.89 -14.02 10.19
CA ALA A 81 -5.93 -13.26 11.01
C ALA A 81 -4.54 -13.90 10.95
N ARG A 82 -4.45 -15.24 10.88
CA ARG A 82 -3.18 -15.94 10.71
C ARG A 82 -2.48 -15.57 9.42
N VAL A 83 -3.22 -15.51 8.31
CA VAL A 83 -2.66 -15.09 7.01
C VAL A 83 -2.18 -13.64 7.06
N ALA A 84 -2.95 -12.76 7.70
CA ALA A 84 -2.62 -11.34 7.85
C ALA A 84 -1.37 -11.09 8.70
N PHE A 85 -1.23 -11.79 9.83
CA PHE A 85 -0.15 -11.55 10.79
C PHE A 85 1.03 -12.52 10.70
N ARG A 86 0.89 -13.63 9.96
CA ARG A 86 1.97 -14.60 9.69
C ARG A 86 2.09 -14.88 8.18
N PRO A 87 2.43 -13.87 7.35
CA PRO A 87 2.61 -14.09 5.92
C PRO A 87 3.75 -15.07 5.61
N THR A 88 3.57 -15.84 4.54
CA THR A 88 4.60 -16.76 4.03
C THR A 88 5.75 -16.00 3.37
N ASP A 89 6.93 -16.62 3.27
CA ASP A 89 8.08 -16.02 2.57
C ASP A 89 7.77 -15.74 1.09
N ARG A 90 6.93 -16.56 0.46
CA ARG A 90 6.46 -16.32 -0.92
C ARG A 90 5.58 -15.08 -1.02
N THR A 91 4.66 -14.90 -0.07
CA THR A 91 3.83 -13.68 0.02
C THR A 91 4.73 -12.45 0.15
N LEU A 92 5.74 -12.51 1.02
CA LEU A 92 6.69 -11.41 1.22
C LEU A 92 7.54 -11.15 -0.03
N ALA A 93 7.99 -12.18 -0.74
CA ALA A 93 8.75 -12.05 -1.97
C ALA A 93 7.92 -11.39 -3.08
N VAL A 94 6.68 -11.85 -3.31
CA VAL A 94 5.77 -11.24 -4.28
C VAL A 94 5.47 -9.79 -3.91
N LEU A 95 5.18 -9.53 -2.63
CA LEU A 95 4.93 -8.18 -2.15
C LEU A 95 6.14 -7.27 -2.36
N ALA A 96 7.35 -7.75 -2.07
CA ALA A 96 8.58 -7.01 -2.30
C ALA A 96 8.76 -6.66 -3.78
N VAL A 97 8.48 -7.60 -4.69
CA VAL A 97 8.51 -7.36 -6.14
C VAL A 97 7.47 -6.32 -6.55
N LEU A 98 6.23 -6.41 -6.04
CA LEU A 98 5.18 -5.43 -6.32
C LEU A 98 5.57 -4.03 -5.84
N VAL A 99 5.99 -3.91 -4.58
CA VAL A 99 6.39 -2.62 -3.98
C VAL A 99 7.61 -2.05 -4.70
N ALA A 100 8.62 -2.88 -5.02
CA ALA A 100 9.78 -2.44 -5.78
C ALA A 100 9.41 -1.99 -7.20
N GLY A 101 8.49 -2.69 -7.87
CA GLY A 101 7.98 -2.31 -9.18
C GLY A 101 7.24 -0.96 -9.14
N LEU A 102 6.36 -0.76 -8.15
CA LEU A 102 5.70 0.53 -7.94
C LEU A 102 6.71 1.65 -7.65
N ALA A 103 7.66 1.40 -6.75
CA ALA A 103 8.70 2.38 -6.42
C ALA A 103 9.56 2.73 -7.65
N ALA A 104 9.96 1.73 -8.44
CA ALA A 104 10.71 1.93 -9.67
C ALA A 104 9.92 2.72 -10.70
N TYR A 105 8.63 2.44 -10.87
CA TYR A 105 7.74 3.20 -11.76
C TYR A 105 7.66 4.66 -11.32
N LEU A 106 7.42 4.91 -10.02
CA LEU A 106 7.35 6.27 -9.48
C LEU A 106 8.68 7.01 -9.64
N LEU A 107 9.80 6.37 -9.33
CA LEU A 107 11.14 6.93 -9.53
C LEU A 107 11.43 7.23 -11.01
N ALA A 108 11.05 6.33 -11.92
CA ALA A 108 11.21 6.53 -13.35
C ALA A 108 10.37 7.71 -13.84
N SER A 109 9.13 7.83 -13.36
CA SER A 109 8.24 8.96 -13.68
C SER A 109 8.72 10.30 -13.11
N ALA A 110 9.43 10.26 -11.98
CA ALA A 110 10.06 11.44 -11.38
C ALA A 110 11.30 11.89 -12.16
N ALA A 111 12.10 10.94 -12.64
CA ALA A 111 13.36 11.22 -13.32
C ALA A 111 13.19 11.53 -14.82
N THR A 112 12.20 10.90 -15.47
CA THR A 112 12.05 10.93 -16.93
C THR A 112 10.59 10.77 -17.37
N THR A 113 10.28 11.12 -18.62
CA THR A 113 8.98 10.79 -19.21
C THR A 113 8.91 9.31 -19.56
N ILE A 114 7.91 8.61 -19.03
CA ILE A 114 7.65 7.20 -19.35
C ILE A 114 7.07 7.11 -20.76
N PRO A 115 7.60 6.23 -21.63
CA PRO A 115 7.03 6.04 -22.97
C PRO A 115 5.56 5.63 -22.90
N GLY A 116 4.70 6.26 -23.71
CA GLY A 116 3.25 6.03 -23.64
C GLY A 116 2.81 4.58 -23.86
N TRP A 117 3.57 3.78 -24.62
CA TRP A 117 3.28 2.35 -24.80
C TRP A 117 3.50 1.55 -23.51
N LEU A 118 4.50 1.93 -22.71
CA LEU A 118 4.81 1.28 -21.44
C LEU A 118 3.75 1.66 -20.39
N ASP A 119 3.35 2.93 -20.35
CA ASP A 119 2.27 3.41 -19.49
C ASP A 119 0.93 2.71 -19.83
N ALA A 120 0.60 2.60 -21.12
CA ALA A 120 -0.57 1.86 -21.58
C ALA A 120 -0.53 0.37 -21.20
N ALA A 121 0.63 -0.29 -21.31
CA ALA A 121 0.80 -1.68 -20.92
C ALA A 121 0.68 -1.90 -19.40
N LEU A 122 1.08 -0.92 -18.59
CA LEU A 122 1.01 -0.97 -17.13
C LEU A 122 -0.35 -0.51 -16.58
N THR A 123 -1.15 0.20 -17.37
CA THR A 123 -2.47 0.70 -16.97
C THR A 123 -3.38 -0.39 -16.39
N PRO A 124 -3.54 -1.59 -16.98
CA PRO A 124 -4.36 -2.65 -16.39
C PRO A 124 -3.85 -3.11 -15.01
N VAL A 125 -2.53 -3.14 -14.82
CA VAL A 125 -1.90 -3.48 -13.54
C VAL A 125 -2.18 -2.37 -12.52
N GLY A 126 -2.03 -1.11 -12.92
CA GLY A 126 -2.36 0.05 -12.10
C GLY A 126 -3.84 0.07 -11.68
N LEU A 127 -4.76 -0.25 -12.58
CA LEU A 127 -6.19 -0.37 -12.29
C LEU A 127 -6.47 -1.50 -11.30
N LEU A 128 -5.84 -2.67 -11.47
CA LEU A 128 -6.01 -3.78 -10.54
C LEU A 128 -5.47 -3.42 -9.15
N VAL A 129 -4.30 -2.79 -9.07
CA VAL A 129 -3.69 -2.35 -7.81
C VAL A 129 -4.54 -1.26 -7.13
N GLY A 130 -4.98 -0.26 -7.89
CA GLY A 130 -5.74 0.89 -7.40
C GLY A 130 -7.26 0.66 -7.30
N LEU A 131 -7.74 -0.58 -7.51
CA LEU A 131 -9.17 -0.89 -7.60
C LEU A 131 -9.98 -0.39 -6.39
N PRO A 132 -9.56 -0.59 -5.11
CA PRO A 132 -10.33 -0.11 -3.98
C PRO A 132 -10.47 1.42 -3.97
N LEU A 133 -9.38 2.14 -4.27
CA LEU A 133 -9.42 3.59 -4.39
C LEU A 133 -10.33 4.03 -5.52
N LEU A 134 -10.26 3.37 -6.68
CA LEU A 134 -11.10 3.67 -7.84
C LEU A 134 -12.59 3.49 -7.52
N VAL A 135 -12.97 2.40 -6.83
CA VAL A 135 -14.34 2.19 -6.35
C VAL A 135 -14.77 3.34 -5.43
N VAL A 136 -13.94 3.71 -4.47
CA VAL A 136 -14.23 4.80 -3.53
C VAL A 136 -14.39 6.14 -4.26
N THR A 137 -13.53 6.45 -5.24
CA THR A 137 -13.61 7.67 -6.04
C THR A 137 -14.90 7.71 -6.87
N VAL A 138 -15.26 6.60 -7.53
CA VAL A 138 -16.52 6.49 -8.28
C VAL A 138 -17.72 6.71 -7.35
N VAL A 139 -17.72 6.09 -6.16
CA VAL A 139 -18.77 6.28 -5.16
C VAL A 139 -18.89 7.74 -4.74
N LEU A 140 -17.77 8.40 -4.42
CA LEU A 140 -17.78 9.83 -4.05
C LEU A 140 -18.33 10.72 -5.16
N ILE A 141 -17.96 10.48 -6.42
CA ILE A 141 -18.48 11.24 -7.57
C ILE A 141 -19.98 11.01 -7.75
N THR A 142 -20.44 9.76 -7.70
CA THR A 142 -21.86 9.43 -7.84
C THR A 142 -22.71 10.03 -6.71
N LEU A 143 -22.21 10.02 -5.47
CA LEU A 143 -22.86 10.65 -4.33
C LEU A 143 -22.88 12.17 -4.46
N GLY A 144 -21.75 12.79 -4.84
CA GLY A 144 -21.67 14.23 -5.07
C GLY A 144 -22.69 14.70 -6.12
N ASN A 145 -22.84 13.93 -7.20
CA ASN A 145 -23.81 14.21 -8.25
C ASN A 145 -25.27 13.98 -7.82
N ALA A 146 -25.53 13.06 -6.88
CA ALA A 146 -26.89 12.67 -6.50
C ALA A 146 -27.45 13.48 -5.31
N VAL A 147 -26.62 13.82 -4.32
CA VAL A 147 -27.03 14.40 -3.03
C VAL A 147 -26.27 15.67 -2.65
N GLY A 148 -25.37 16.16 -3.51
CA GLY A 148 -24.55 17.35 -3.28
C GLY A 148 -23.16 17.02 -2.70
N GLU A 149 -22.26 18.00 -2.76
CA GLU A 149 -20.85 17.78 -2.37
C GLU A 149 -20.69 17.59 -0.85
N PRO A 150 -20.10 16.47 -0.40
CA PRO A 150 -19.81 16.26 1.01
C PRO A 150 -18.71 17.19 1.51
N SER A 151 -18.64 17.42 2.82
CA SER A 151 -17.59 18.28 3.41
C SER A 151 -16.18 17.75 3.14
N LEU A 152 -15.20 18.65 3.11
CA LEU A 152 -13.80 18.30 2.83
C LEU A 152 -13.23 17.26 3.81
N ALA A 153 -13.69 17.29 5.07
CA ALA A 153 -13.31 16.30 6.08
C ALA A 153 -13.82 14.89 5.71
N VAL A 154 -15.08 14.78 5.26
CA VAL A 154 -15.67 13.50 4.83
C VAL A 154 -14.97 12.99 3.57
N GLN A 155 -14.73 13.86 2.58
CA GLN A 155 -14.00 13.46 1.37
C GLN A 155 -12.61 12.93 1.71
N SER A 156 -11.87 13.63 2.56
CA SER A 156 -10.51 13.24 2.97
C SER A 156 -10.50 11.92 3.72
N ALA A 157 -11.45 11.72 4.65
CA ALA A 157 -11.58 10.47 5.41
C ALA A 157 -11.91 9.28 4.50
N VAL A 158 -12.84 9.46 3.55
CA VAL A 158 -13.24 8.43 2.60
C VAL A 158 -12.08 8.08 1.66
N VAL A 159 -11.35 9.08 1.14
CA VAL A 159 -10.14 8.85 0.32
C VAL A 159 -9.06 8.11 1.12
N ALA A 160 -8.80 8.53 2.36
CA ALA A 160 -7.85 7.86 3.24
C ALA A 160 -8.24 6.39 3.50
N ALA A 161 -9.53 6.11 3.70
CA ALA A 161 -10.05 4.76 3.83
C ALA A 161 -9.88 3.92 2.54
N GLY A 162 -10.12 4.51 1.37
CA GLY A 162 -9.87 3.87 0.07
C GLY A 162 -8.39 3.55 -0.17
N LEU A 163 -7.49 4.44 0.25
CA LEU A 163 -6.05 4.23 0.20
C LEU A 163 -5.59 3.15 1.19
N ALA A 164 -6.13 3.13 2.41
CA ALA A 164 -5.90 2.09 3.39
C ALA A 164 -6.35 0.72 2.88
N ALA A 165 -7.55 0.66 2.26
CA ALA A 165 -8.06 -0.53 1.59
C ALA A 165 -7.17 -0.96 0.42
N THR A 166 -6.57 -0.01 -0.31
CA THR A 166 -5.57 -0.30 -1.36
C THR A 166 -4.31 -0.95 -0.80
N GLY A 167 -3.81 -0.47 0.35
CA GLY A 167 -2.70 -1.11 1.06
C GLY A 167 -3.01 -2.56 1.48
N ALA A 168 -4.22 -2.79 2.02
CA ALA A 168 -4.68 -4.14 2.34
C ALA A 168 -4.86 -5.01 1.09
N TRP A 169 -5.36 -4.43 0.00
CA TRP A 169 -5.55 -5.10 -1.27
C TRP A 169 -4.24 -5.55 -1.91
N LEU A 170 -3.18 -4.75 -1.84
CA LEU A 170 -1.83 -5.16 -2.26
C LEU A 170 -1.35 -6.42 -1.52
N PHE A 171 -1.62 -6.51 -0.22
CA PHE A 171 -1.30 -7.71 0.57
C PHE A 171 -2.14 -8.92 0.13
N VAL A 172 -3.42 -8.72 -0.15
CA VAL A 172 -4.32 -9.76 -0.70
C VAL A 172 -3.83 -10.26 -2.05
N LEU A 173 -3.49 -9.35 -2.97
CA LEU A 173 -2.94 -9.68 -4.28
C LEU A 173 -1.64 -10.47 -4.15
N ALA A 174 -0.72 -10.04 -3.28
CA ALA A 174 0.54 -10.75 -3.04
C ALA A 174 0.30 -12.16 -2.48
N THR A 175 -0.64 -12.30 -1.54
CA THR A 175 -0.99 -13.59 -0.94
C THR A 175 -1.65 -14.53 -1.95
N GLY A 176 -2.62 -14.03 -2.73
CA GLY A 176 -3.30 -14.80 -3.77
C GLY A 176 -2.33 -15.27 -4.86
N THR A 177 -1.46 -14.36 -5.31
CA THR A 177 -0.43 -14.65 -6.32
C THR A 177 0.57 -15.71 -5.82
N ALA A 178 1.06 -15.57 -4.58
CA ALA A 178 1.94 -16.56 -3.96
C ALA A 178 1.27 -17.94 -3.83
N GLY A 179 -0.02 -17.97 -3.50
CA GLY A 179 -0.83 -19.19 -3.45
C GLY A 179 -0.97 -19.86 -4.82
N PHE A 180 -1.23 -19.07 -5.86
CA PHE A 180 -1.36 -19.56 -7.24
C PHE A 180 -0.06 -20.17 -7.77
N PHE A 181 1.08 -19.52 -7.57
CA PHE A 181 2.38 -20.11 -7.95
C PHE A 181 2.75 -21.33 -7.10
N GLY A 182 2.33 -21.35 -5.84
CA GLY A 182 2.56 -22.47 -4.94
C GLY A 182 1.78 -23.74 -5.30
N SER A 183 0.59 -23.62 -5.88
CA SER A 183 -0.22 -24.75 -6.32
C SER A 183 0.32 -25.39 -7.61
N TRP A 184 0.95 -24.60 -8.48
CA TRP A 184 1.56 -25.04 -9.74
C TRP A 184 2.92 -25.72 -9.60
N LEU A 185 3.64 -25.51 -8.50
CA LEU A 185 4.96 -26.13 -8.30
C LEU A 185 4.83 -27.62 -7.92
N PRO A 186 5.55 -28.53 -8.62
CA PRO A 186 5.56 -29.96 -8.31
C PRO A 186 5.98 -30.20 -6.84
N SER A 187 5.39 -31.22 -6.22
CA SER A 187 5.59 -31.57 -4.80
C SER A 187 7.06 -31.68 -4.38
N LYS A 188 7.96 -32.04 -5.30
CA LYS A 188 9.41 -32.15 -5.08
C LYS A 188 10.12 -30.82 -4.74
N ILE A 189 9.49 -29.67 -4.99
CA ILE A 189 10.05 -28.33 -4.69
C ILE A 189 9.44 -27.74 -3.40
N ARG A 190 8.40 -28.35 -2.81
CA ARG A 190 7.76 -27.86 -1.59
C ARG A 190 8.50 -28.17 -0.29
N SER A 191 9.54 -29.01 -0.34
CA SER A 191 10.30 -29.47 0.82
C SER A 191 11.69 -28.83 0.89
N ARG A 192 11.78 -27.52 1.07
CA ARG A 192 12.92 -26.85 1.73
C ARG A 192 12.42 -25.56 2.37
#